data_AF-A0A165R220-F1
#
_entry.id   AF-A0A165R220-F1
#
_cell.length_a   1.000
_cell.length_b   1.000
_cell.length_c   1.000
_cell.angle_alpha   90.00
_cell.angle_beta   90.00
_cell.angle_gamma   90.00
#
_symmetry.space_group_name_H-M   'P 1'
#
loop_
_entity.id
_entity.type
_entity.pdbx_description
1 polymer ?
#
loop_
_entity_poly.entity_id
_entity_poly.type
_entity_poly.pdbx_seq_one_letter_code
_entity_poly.pdbx_strand_id
1 'polypeptide(L)'
;EGPDSLFCQPLCADVLFLLQGGTTRVFAHKVYLATSCSKFYDLFTLDLGGPCMGPRWEEQESKENLESGEEDEQSRRGAKEQAGRTKSLDIDKDGVDGGVRGLNRPQLLQQGSLRTSQSDNALPSRALYSLGPLGTGRALSGWGRGFLSVCLEHVDDPKTGRPRLMTVVAMDALIQEEPFKAVLQYLYTGSLDEGRGDLMQVATIAELLEVFDLRMMVANVLNRESFMNQEITKAFHVRRAN
;
A
#
# COMPACT_ATOMS: atom_id res chain seq x y z
N GLU A 1 18.11 -18.38 -23.98
CA GLU A 1 18.09 -18.20 -22.52
C GLU A 1 16.72 -18.52 -21.92
N GLY A 2 16.65 -18.78 -20.62
CA GLY A 2 15.41 -18.82 -19.83
C GLY A 2 15.27 -17.63 -18.86
N PRO A 3 14.19 -17.52 -18.09
CA PRO A 3 14.02 -16.44 -17.13
C PRO A 3 15.07 -16.46 -16.00
N ASP A 4 15.52 -17.64 -15.54
CA ASP A 4 16.65 -17.77 -14.59
C ASP A 4 17.90 -17.02 -15.03
N SER A 5 18.31 -17.17 -16.30
CA SER A 5 19.49 -16.50 -16.82
C SER A 5 19.40 -14.97 -16.78
N LEU A 6 18.19 -14.39 -16.90
CA LEU A 6 17.96 -12.95 -16.77
C LEU A 6 17.91 -12.48 -15.31
N PHE A 7 17.65 -13.38 -14.35
CA PHE A 7 17.82 -13.05 -12.93
C PHE A 7 19.31 -13.07 -12.56
N CYS A 8 20.06 -14.11 -12.97
CA CYS A 8 21.50 -14.22 -12.75
C CYS A 8 22.31 -13.15 -13.51
N GLN A 9 21.80 -12.65 -14.63
CA GLN A 9 22.41 -11.59 -15.43
C GLN A 9 21.42 -10.41 -15.59
N PRO A 10 21.50 -9.37 -14.73
CA PRO A 10 20.63 -8.20 -14.78
C PRO A 10 20.92 -7.27 -15.97
N LEU A 11 20.77 -7.79 -17.19
CA LEU A 11 20.88 -7.08 -18.45
C LEU A 11 19.62 -6.24 -18.67
N CYS A 12 19.77 -4.92 -18.76
CA CYS A 12 18.64 -3.97 -18.87
C CYS A 12 17.70 -3.95 -17.65
N ALA A 13 18.24 -4.17 -16.44
CA ALA A 13 17.50 -3.95 -15.20
C ALA A 13 16.92 -2.53 -15.12
N ASP A 14 15.67 -2.43 -14.66
CA ASP A 14 14.89 -1.19 -14.55
C ASP A 14 14.33 -0.96 -13.13
N VAL A 15 14.61 -1.89 -12.21
CA VAL A 15 14.37 -1.74 -10.78
C VAL A 15 15.60 -2.18 -9.96
N LEU A 16 15.88 -1.43 -8.90
CA LEU A 16 16.93 -1.69 -7.92
C LEU A 16 16.32 -1.74 -6.52
N PHE A 17 16.54 -2.85 -5.82
CA PHE A 17 16.24 -2.98 -4.40
C PHE A 17 17.47 -2.64 -3.56
N LEU A 18 17.29 -1.75 -2.59
CA LEU A 18 18.27 -1.38 -1.57
C LEU A 18 17.93 -2.12 -0.27
N LEU A 19 18.75 -3.11 0.08
CA LEU A 19 18.60 -3.90 1.30
C LEU A 19 19.59 -3.42 2.37
N GLN A 20 19.31 -3.75 3.65
CA GLN A 20 20.24 -3.54 4.77
C GLN A 20 20.73 -2.08 4.90
N GLY A 21 19.84 -1.11 4.66
CA GLY A 21 20.18 0.33 4.69
C GLY A 21 20.96 0.83 3.47
N GLY A 22 21.00 0.06 2.37
CA GLY A 22 21.63 0.44 1.10
C GLY A 22 23.01 -0.14 0.85
N THR A 23 23.57 -0.93 1.78
CA THR A 23 24.84 -1.66 1.57
C THR A 23 24.72 -2.68 0.44
N THR A 24 23.53 -3.28 0.30
CA THR A 24 23.29 -4.44 -0.54
C THR A 24 22.31 -4.07 -1.65
N ARG A 25 22.71 -4.30 -2.91
CA ARG A 25 22.03 -3.80 -4.11
C ARG A 25 21.60 -4.96 -4.99
N VAL A 26 20.30 -5.17 -5.12
CA VAL A 26 19.73 -6.28 -5.93
C VAL A 26 18.98 -5.69 -7.12
N PHE A 27 19.51 -5.92 -8.32
CA PHE A 27 18.91 -5.46 -9.58
C PHE A 27 17.90 -6.49 -10.09
N ALA A 28 16.79 -6.01 -10.65
CA ALA A 28 15.74 -6.86 -11.22
C ALA A 28 14.99 -6.14 -12.35
N HIS A 29 13.93 -6.80 -12.85
CA HIS A 29 13.13 -6.37 -13.99
C HIS A 29 11.66 -6.25 -13.59
N LYS A 30 11.06 -5.06 -13.75
CA LYS A 30 9.66 -4.78 -13.41
C LYS A 30 8.71 -5.75 -14.09
N VAL A 31 8.93 -6.07 -15.37
CA VAL A 31 8.05 -6.95 -16.16
C VAL A 31 7.88 -8.32 -15.53
N TYR A 32 8.95 -8.95 -15.04
CA TYR A 32 8.88 -10.27 -14.41
C TYR A 32 8.17 -10.22 -13.05
N LEU A 33 8.50 -9.23 -12.23
CA LEU A 33 7.94 -9.08 -10.89
C LEU A 33 6.46 -8.67 -10.93
N ALA A 34 6.08 -7.74 -11.81
CA ALA A 34 4.70 -7.26 -11.95
C ALA A 34 3.76 -8.31 -12.54
N THR A 35 4.19 -9.05 -13.57
CA THR A 35 3.36 -10.12 -14.17
C THR A 35 3.18 -11.33 -13.25
N SER A 36 4.06 -11.49 -12.26
CA SER A 36 4.05 -12.63 -11.33
C SER A 36 3.56 -12.30 -9.92
N CYS A 37 3.36 -11.02 -9.59
CA CYS A 37 2.90 -10.58 -8.28
C CYS A 37 2.17 -9.24 -8.35
N SER A 38 0.90 -9.21 -7.92
CA SER A 38 0.09 -7.99 -7.87
C SER A 38 0.73 -6.91 -6.99
N LYS A 39 1.37 -7.28 -5.87
CA LYS A 39 2.05 -6.31 -5.00
C LYS A 39 3.17 -5.54 -5.72
N PHE A 40 3.89 -6.20 -6.64
CA PHE A 40 4.90 -5.53 -7.46
C PHE A 40 4.28 -4.76 -8.64
N TYR A 41 3.20 -5.26 -9.25
CA TYR A 41 2.43 -4.52 -10.25
C TYR A 41 1.91 -3.19 -9.68
N ASP A 42 1.24 -3.24 -8.53
CA ASP A 42 0.72 -2.07 -7.83
C ASP A 42 1.86 -1.09 -7.47
N LEU A 43 3.02 -1.61 -7.04
CA LEU A 43 4.18 -0.80 -6.64
C LEU A 43 4.76 0.01 -7.80
N PHE A 44 4.87 -0.60 -8.98
CA PHE A 44 5.44 0.03 -10.16
C PHE A 44 4.44 0.86 -10.97
N THR A 45 3.14 0.74 -10.67
CA THR A 45 2.07 1.58 -11.21
C THR A 45 1.66 2.71 -10.27
N LEU A 46 2.25 2.80 -9.06
CA LEU A 46 2.12 3.98 -8.21
C LEU A 46 2.57 5.23 -8.97
N ASP A 47 1.76 6.28 -8.91
CA ASP A 47 2.19 7.60 -9.35
C ASP A 47 3.33 8.09 -8.43
N LEU A 48 4.54 8.12 -9.00
CA LEU A 48 5.75 8.63 -8.36
C LEU A 48 5.96 10.12 -8.66
N GLY A 49 5.10 10.79 -9.43
CA GLY A 49 5.33 12.16 -9.87
C GLY A 49 4.12 12.94 -10.37
N GLY A 50 3.40 13.57 -9.44
CA GLY A 50 2.87 14.90 -9.70
C GLY A 50 4.00 15.94 -9.60
N PRO A 51 4.23 16.80 -10.60
CA PRO A 51 5.24 17.85 -10.48
C PRO A 51 4.83 18.86 -9.42
N CYS A 52 5.72 19.15 -8.47
CA CYS A 52 5.57 20.28 -7.54
C CYS A 52 5.83 21.62 -8.26
N MET A 53 4.98 21.96 -9.23
CA MET A 53 4.67 23.35 -9.52
C MET A 53 3.90 23.88 -8.31
N GLY A 54 4.63 24.45 -7.35
CA GLY A 54 4.00 25.21 -6.27
C GLY A 54 3.16 26.36 -6.86
N PRO A 55 2.12 26.84 -6.15
CA PRO A 55 1.36 27.99 -6.62
C PRO A 55 2.31 29.18 -6.79
N ARG A 56 2.57 29.58 -8.04
CA ARG A 56 3.31 30.81 -8.34
C ARG A 56 2.41 31.96 -7.94
N TRP A 57 2.85 32.70 -6.92
CA TRP A 57 2.13 33.84 -6.38
C TRP A 57 2.11 34.98 -7.40
N GLU A 58 0.99 35.70 -7.41
CA GLU A 58 0.87 37.12 -7.79
C GLU A 58 1.33 37.54 -9.19
N GLU A 59 0.35 37.71 -10.08
CA GLU A 59 0.30 38.87 -10.97
C GLU A 59 -1.01 39.62 -10.62
N GLN A 60 -0.89 40.80 -10.00
CA GLN A 60 -2.00 41.67 -9.59
C GLN A 60 -1.92 43.00 -10.35
N GLU A 61 -2.93 43.30 -11.17
CA GLU A 61 -3.36 44.64 -11.59
C GLU A 61 -4.77 44.46 -12.23
N SER A 62 -5.90 44.77 -11.59
CA SER A 62 -6.44 46.08 -11.20
C SER A 62 -6.93 46.96 -12.37
N LYS A 63 -8.22 46.78 -12.74
CA LYS A 63 -9.27 47.81 -13.06
C LYS A 63 -10.32 47.27 -14.06
N GLU A 64 -11.61 47.63 -14.03
CA GLU A 64 -12.46 48.18 -12.97
C GLU A 64 -13.97 47.90 -13.22
N ASN A 65 -14.85 48.90 -13.06
CA ASN A 65 -16.30 48.74 -12.85
C ASN A 65 -17.17 49.08 -14.08
N LEU A 66 -18.35 48.43 -14.21
CA LEU A 66 -19.58 49.11 -14.66
C LEU A 66 -20.85 48.37 -14.19
N GLU A 67 -21.69 49.04 -13.41
CA GLU A 67 -22.98 48.57 -12.88
C GLU A 67 -24.15 48.85 -13.84
N SER A 68 -25.24 48.07 -13.75
CA SER A 68 -26.60 48.54 -14.09
C SER A 68 -27.71 47.54 -13.67
N GLY A 69 -28.71 48.02 -12.92
CA GLY A 69 -30.11 47.57 -13.05
C GLY A 69 -30.71 46.72 -11.90
N GLU A 70 -31.52 47.36 -11.06
CA GLU A 70 -32.39 46.74 -10.02
C GLU A 70 -33.87 46.66 -10.49
N GLU A 71 -34.79 46.21 -9.60
CA GLU A 71 -36.25 45.94 -9.75
C GLU A 71 -36.64 44.60 -10.44
N ASP A 72 -37.64 43.80 -10.00
CA ASP A 72 -38.34 43.70 -8.70
C ASP A 72 -39.05 42.30 -8.51
N GLU A 73 -39.55 42.04 -7.30
CA GLU A 73 -40.50 41.01 -6.80
C GLU A 73 -41.40 40.21 -7.78
N GLN A 74 -41.47 38.87 -7.56
CA GLN A 74 -42.76 38.22 -7.22
C GLN A 74 -42.64 36.79 -6.61
N SER A 75 -42.85 36.72 -5.29
CA SER A 75 -43.31 35.60 -4.45
C SER A 75 -43.85 34.30 -5.10
N ARG A 76 -43.33 33.14 -4.65
CA ARG A 76 -44.15 31.97 -4.20
C ARG A 76 -43.36 30.86 -3.47
N ARG A 77 -43.52 30.84 -2.14
CA ARG A 77 -43.61 29.71 -1.17
C ARG A 77 -43.11 28.29 -1.58
N GLY A 78 -42.33 27.65 -0.70
CA GLY A 78 -42.28 26.17 -0.65
C GLY A 78 -41.18 25.59 0.26
N ALA A 79 -41.56 25.01 1.40
CA ALA A 79 -40.68 24.59 2.49
C ALA A 79 -39.64 23.49 2.18
N LYS A 80 -38.57 23.54 2.98
CA LYS A 80 -37.50 22.54 3.21
C LYS A 80 -38.07 21.28 3.88
N GLU A 81 -37.70 20.07 3.43
CA GLU A 81 -38.01 18.83 4.15
C GLU A 81 -36.78 17.91 4.27
N GLN A 82 -36.64 17.25 5.43
CA GLN A 82 -35.54 16.37 5.78
C GLN A 82 -35.94 14.90 5.60
N ALA A 83 -35.02 14.05 5.12
CA ALA A 83 -35.26 12.62 5.03
C ALA A 83 -35.53 11.99 6.42
N GLY A 84 -36.70 11.37 6.56
CA GLY A 84 -37.20 10.85 7.84
C GLY A 84 -36.54 9.55 8.31
N ARG A 85 -36.43 9.41 9.64
CA ARG A 85 -35.98 8.17 10.32
C ARG A 85 -37.01 7.05 10.10
N THR A 86 -36.54 5.86 9.77
CA THR A 86 -37.37 4.63 9.80
C THR A 86 -37.78 4.29 11.24
N LYS A 87 -39.05 3.93 11.43
CA LYS A 87 -39.60 3.51 12.73
C LYS A 87 -39.49 1.99 12.85
N SER A 88 -39.06 1.51 14.01
CA SER A 88 -39.21 0.10 14.39
C SER A 88 -40.68 -0.18 14.74
N LEU A 89 -41.12 -1.43 14.60
CA LEU A 89 -42.46 -1.87 14.99
C LEU A 89 -42.39 -2.63 16.31
N ASP A 90 -43.15 -2.16 17.29
CA ASP A 90 -43.44 -2.89 18.53
C ASP A 90 -44.70 -3.75 18.35
N ILE A 91 -44.70 -4.94 18.97
CA ILE A 91 -45.89 -5.79 19.12
C ILE A 91 -46.08 -6.03 20.61
N ASP A 92 -47.23 -5.60 21.13
CA ASP A 92 -47.63 -5.73 22.52
C ASP A 92 -48.87 -6.62 22.62
N LYS A 93 -48.92 -7.54 23.59
CA LYS A 93 -50.19 -8.14 24.05
C LYS A 93 -50.13 -8.79 25.45
N ASP A 94 -50.68 -8.05 26.41
CA ASP A 94 -51.44 -8.43 27.63
C ASP A 94 -50.92 -9.50 28.63
N GLY A 95 -50.99 -9.16 29.93
CA GLY A 95 -51.15 -10.18 30.99
C GLY A 95 -50.78 -9.87 32.46
N VAL A 96 -51.34 -8.83 33.10
CA VAL A 96 -51.72 -8.71 34.55
C VAL A 96 -50.87 -9.51 35.59
N ASP A 97 -50.14 -8.90 36.54
CA ASP A 97 -50.67 -8.19 37.73
C ASP A 97 -49.55 -7.51 38.58
N GLY A 98 -49.93 -6.59 39.47
CA GLY A 98 -49.28 -6.41 40.78
C GLY A 98 -48.18 -5.33 40.98
N GLY A 99 -48.56 -4.18 41.59
CA GLY A 99 -47.78 -3.68 42.74
C GLY A 99 -47.16 -2.26 42.75
N VAL A 100 -47.99 -1.24 43.02
CA VAL A 100 -47.74 -0.04 43.87
C VAL A 100 -46.45 0.82 43.80
N ARG A 101 -46.67 2.13 43.54
CA ARG A 101 -45.95 3.36 43.99
C ARG A 101 -44.45 3.48 43.60
N GLY A 102 -43.95 4.57 43.01
CA GLY A 102 -44.50 5.92 42.81
C GLY A 102 -44.09 6.90 43.91
N LEU A 103 -42.92 7.56 43.76
CA LEU A 103 -42.67 8.94 44.22
C LEU A 103 -41.39 9.56 43.61
N ASN A 104 -41.48 10.82 43.19
CA ASN A 104 -40.44 11.85 43.09
C ASN A 104 -39.12 11.61 42.31
N ARG A 105 -39.02 12.32 41.18
CA ARG A 105 -37.77 12.82 40.60
C ARG A 105 -37.29 14.07 41.36
N PRO A 106 -35.97 14.31 41.48
CA PRO A 106 -35.45 15.63 41.08
C PRO A 106 -34.35 15.54 40.00
N GLN A 107 -34.21 16.63 39.24
CA GLN A 107 -33.12 16.84 38.28
C GLN A 107 -31.88 17.39 38.99
N LEU A 108 -30.66 16.95 38.65
CA LEU A 108 -29.58 17.88 38.27
C LEU A 108 -28.39 17.18 37.59
N LEU A 109 -27.82 17.86 36.58
CA LEU A 109 -26.46 17.82 36.04
C LEU A 109 -25.47 16.72 36.52
N GLN A 110 -24.93 15.93 35.57
CA GLN A 110 -23.54 16.07 35.17
C GLN A 110 -23.30 15.53 33.75
N GLN A 111 -22.30 16.07 33.06
CA GLN A 111 -21.96 15.77 31.67
C GLN A 111 -21.02 14.55 31.58
N GLY A 112 -21.10 13.81 30.47
CA GLY A 112 -20.25 12.65 30.21
C GLY A 112 -20.13 12.35 28.71
N SER A 113 -19.68 13.34 27.92
CA SER A 113 -19.48 13.15 26.48
C SER A 113 -18.27 12.24 26.23
N LEU A 114 -18.52 11.02 25.76
CA LEU A 114 -17.49 10.07 25.38
C LEU A 114 -16.79 10.55 24.10
N ARG A 115 -15.65 11.24 24.25
CA ARG A 115 -14.75 11.51 23.12
C ARG A 115 -13.89 10.28 22.85
N THR A 116 -13.71 9.94 21.58
CA THR A 116 -12.75 8.92 21.17
C THR A 116 -11.34 9.38 21.52
N SER A 117 -10.55 8.49 22.12
CA SER A 117 -9.17 8.78 22.48
C SER A 117 -8.31 8.87 21.22
N GLN A 118 -7.74 10.05 20.93
CA GLN A 118 -6.63 10.19 19.99
C GLN A 118 -5.33 10.05 20.77
N SER A 119 -4.55 9.02 20.46
CA SER A 119 -3.21 8.84 21.03
C SER A 119 -2.19 9.61 20.22
N ASP A 120 -1.79 10.79 20.70
CA ASP A 120 -0.63 11.52 20.19
C ASP A 120 0.64 10.70 20.45
N ASN A 121 1.23 10.12 19.40
CA ASN A 121 2.56 9.53 19.43
C ASN A 121 3.55 10.44 18.70
N ALA A 122 3.96 11.51 19.39
CA ALA A 122 4.97 12.43 18.90
C ALA A 122 6.39 11.85 19.12
N LEU A 123 6.98 11.25 18.08
CA LEU A 123 8.42 10.93 18.03
C LEU A 123 9.01 11.21 16.64
N PRO A 124 9.59 12.40 16.40
CA PRO A 124 10.41 12.65 15.22
C PRO A 124 11.85 12.15 15.45
N SER A 125 12.09 10.85 15.25
CA SER A 125 13.42 10.23 15.37
C SER A 125 14.03 9.85 14.02
N ARG A 126 14.41 10.90 13.27
CA ARG A 126 15.56 10.99 12.35
C ARG A 126 16.14 9.66 11.81
N ALA A 127 15.70 9.29 10.61
CA ALA A 127 16.55 8.63 9.62
C ALA A 127 16.75 9.58 8.44
N LEU A 128 17.77 10.43 8.51
CA LEU A 128 18.22 11.23 7.36
C LEU A 128 19.09 10.33 6.46
N TYR A 129 18.44 9.44 5.69
CA TYR A 129 19.00 9.12 4.39
C TYR A 129 18.89 10.39 3.54
N SER A 130 20.03 10.88 3.06
CA SER A 130 20.07 12.06 2.18
C SER A 130 19.37 11.71 0.86
N LEU A 131 18.09 12.02 0.77
CA LEU A 131 17.41 12.09 -0.51
C LEU A 131 18.08 13.23 -1.29
N GLY A 132 18.95 12.87 -2.23
CA GLY A 132 19.59 13.84 -3.12
C GLY A 132 18.52 14.64 -3.87
N PRO A 133 18.77 15.92 -4.23
CA PRO A 133 17.72 16.84 -4.64
C PRO A 133 17.23 16.63 -6.09
N LEU A 134 17.04 15.39 -6.53
CA LEU A 134 16.61 15.05 -7.90
C LEU A 134 15.89 13.67 -8.01
N GLY A 135 15.08 13.29 -7.02
CA GLY A 135 14.28 12.06 -7.07
C GLY A 135 12.79 12.33 -6.81
N THR A 136 11.93 12.06 -7.78
CA THR A 136 10.48 11.98 -7.55
C THR A 136 10.18 10.65 -6.89
N GLY A 137 9.74 10.68 -5.63
CA GLY A 137 9.61 9.49 -4.81
C GLY A 137 8.68 9.67 -3.62
N ARG A 138 8.22 8.55 -3.06
CA ARG A 138 7.24 8.50 -1.97
C ARG A 138 7.69 7.56 -0.86
N ALA A 139 7.33 7.91 0.37
CA ALA A 139 7.35 6.97 1.49
C ALA A 139 6.22 5.93 1.31
N LEU A 140 6.48 4.69 1.73
CA LEU A 140 5.56 3.55 1.65
C LEU A 140 5.00 3.18 3.03
N SER A 141 4.84 4.16 3.92
CA SER A 141 4.20 3.99 5.23
C SER A 141 2.78 3.41 5.08
N GLY A 142 2.57 2.21 5.61
CA GLY A 142 1.29 1.48 5.51
C GLY A 142 1.10 0.67 4.22
N TRP A 143 2.08 0.65 3.32
CA TRP A 143 2.00 -0.09 2.05
C TRP A 143 2.32 -1.59 2.20
N GLY A 144 3.06 -1.96 3.24
CA GLY A 144 3.43 -3.33 3.59
C GLY A 144 4.49 -3.32 4.68
N ARG A 145 4.95 -4.50 5.13
CA ARG A 145 6.04 -4.60 6.13
C ARG A 145 7.43 -4.67 5.51
N GLY A 146 7.55 -4.94 4.20
CA GLY A 146 8.83 -5.07 3.52
C GLY A 146 9.36 -3.83 2.79
N PHE A 147 8.52 -2.80 2.59
CA PHE A 147 8.85 -1.65 1.73
C PHE A 147 8.86 -0.34 2.53
N LEU A 148 9.93 0.45 2.42
CA LEU A 148 10.10 1.73 3.14
C LEU A 148 9.80 2.95 2.25
N SER A 149 10.35 2.95 1.03
CA SER A 149 10.14 4.02 0.04
C SER A 149 10.37 3.51 -1.38
N VAL A 150 9.86 4.27 -2.36
CA VAL A 150 10.12 4.06 -3.79
C VAL A 150 10.31 5.40 -4.49
N CYS A 151 11.30 5.48 -5.36
CA CYS A 151 11.66 6.68 -6.13
C CYS A 151 12.11 6.31 -7.54
N LEU A 152 12.21 7.30 -8.42
CA LEU A 152 12.81 7.19 -9.74
C LEU A 152 14.15 7.94 -9.76
N GLU A 153 15.25 7.24 -10.00
CA GLU A 153 16.62 7.79 -9.89
C GLU A 153 17.51 7.31 -11.04
N HIS A 154 18.54 8.10 -11.38
CA HIS A 154 19.58 7.67 -12.31
C HIS A 154 20.60 6.80 -11.58
N VAL A 155 20.72 5.56 -12.03
CA VAL A 155 21.56 4.51 -11.45
C VAL A 155 22.49 3.95 -12.51
N ASP A 156 23.77 3.76 -12.20
CA ASP A 156 24.70 3.08 -13.10
C ASP A 156 24.27 1.63 -13.34
N ASP A 157 24.05 1.30 -14.61
CA ASP A 157 23.69 -0.02 -15.09
C ASP A 157 24.81 -1.03 -14.77
N PRO A 158 24.51 -2.15 -14.08
CA PRO A 158 25.53 -3.04 -13.51
C PRO A 158 26.33 -3.85 -14.54
N LYS A 159 25.99 -3.75 -15.84
CA LYS A 159 26.67 -4.44 -16.93
C LYS A 159 27.37 -3.48 -17.89
N THR A 160 26.84 -2.28 -18.08
CA THR A 160 27.38 -1.29 -19.03
C THR A 160 28.06 -0.09 -18.37
N GLY A 161 27.87 0.11 -17.05
CA GLY A 161 28.42 1.25 -16.31
C GLY A 161 27.86 2.61 -16.75
N ARG A 162 26.75 2.63 -17.48
CA ARG A 162 26.10 3.85 -17.97
C ARG A 162 24.94 4.22 -17.04
N PRO A 163 24.71 5.51 -16.74
CA PRO A 163 23.55 5.92 -15.96
C PRO A 163 22.26 5.61 -16.72
N ARG A 164 21.36 4.88 -16.07
CA ARG A 164 20.03 4.49 -16.54
C ARG A 164 19.00 4.93 -15.51
N LEU A 165 17.88 5.47 -15.96
CA LEU A 165 16.75 5.79 -15.08
C LEU A 165 16.10 4.47 -14.60
N MET A 166 16.15 4.21 -13.29
CA MET A 166 15.61 3.01 -12.66
C MET A 166 14.64 3.38 -11.54
N THR A 167 13.69 2.50 -11.23
CA THR A 167 12.94 2.61 -9.98
C THR A 167 13.78 2.03 -8.85
N VAL A 168 14.05 2.86 -7.84
CA VAL A 168 14.80 2.45 -6.64
C VAL A 168 13.80 2.21 -5.52
N VAL A 169 13.89 1.07 -4.86
CA VAL A 169 13.00 0.66 -3.77
C VAL A 169 13.84 0.39 -2.53
N ALA A 170 13.59 1.14 -1.45
CA ALA A 170 14.22 0.90 -0.16
C ALA A 170 13.45 -0.18 0.60
N MET A 171 14.16 -1.23 0.99
CA MET A 171 13.60 -2.40 1.68
C MET A 171 13.83 -2.32 3.19
N ASP A 172 12.97 -2.96 3.97
CA ASP A 172 13.13 -3.05 5.42
C ASP A 172 14.43 -3.79 5.81
N ALA A 173 15.05 -3.39 6.93
CA ALA A 173 16.33 -3.92 7.38
C ALA A 173 16.28 -5.42 7.78
N LEU A 174 15.10 -5.97 8.04
CA LEU A 174 14.89 -7.40 8.31
C LEU A 174 15.02 -8.27 7.04
N ILE A 175 14.97 -7.68 5.84
CA ILE A 175 15.05 -8.40 4.57
C ILE A 175 16.51 -8.75 4.27
N GLN A 176 16.83 -10.03 4.43
CA GLN A 176 18.14 -10.62 4.13
C GLN A 176 18.30 -10.91 2.63
N GLU A 177 19.51 -10.79 2.12
CA GLU A 177 19.81 -10.90 0.68
C GLU A 177 19.47 -12.27 0.08
N GLU A 178 19.97 -13.37 0.64
CA GLU A 178 19.82 -14.71 0.05
C GLU A 178 18.37 -15.24 0.04
N PRO A 179 17.57 -15.10 1.10
CA PRO A 179 16.16 -15.48 1.04
C PRO A 179 15.34 -14.49 0.19
N PHE A 180 15.75 -13.21 0.07
CA PHE A 180 15.11 -12.26 -0.86
C PHE A 180 15.38 -12.62 -2.32
N LYS A 181 16.62 -12.99 -2.68
CA LYS A 181 16.96 -13.52 -4.01
C LYS A 181 16.14 -14.77 -4.33
N ALA A 182 15.86 -15.63 -3.36
CA ALA A 182 14.98 -16.79 -3.55
C ALA A 182 13.57 -16.38 -3.97
N VAL A 183 12.98 -15.40 -3.28
CA VAL A 183 11.66 -14.85 -3.62
C VAL A 183 11.67 -14.23 -5.02
N LEU A 184 12.71 -13.47 -5.37
CA LEU A 184 12.84 -12.92 -6.72
C LEU A 184 13.00 -14.02 -7.78
N GLN A 185 13.84 -15.04 -7.55
CA GLN A 185 14.00 -16.16 -8.48
C GLN A 185 12.67 -16.90 -8.70
N TYR A 186 11.90 -17.14 -7.63
CA TYR A 186 10.54 -17.67 -7.77
C TYR A 186 9.65 -16.78 -8.65
N LEU A 187 9.68 -15.46 -8.47
CA LEU A 187 8.91 -14.53 -9.31
C LEU A 187 9.36 -14.49 -10.79
N TYR A 188 10.58 -14.93 -11.10
CA TYR A 188 11.03 -15.10 -12.49
C TYR A 188 10.65 -16.46 -13.08
N THR A 189 10.55 -17.51 -12.27
CA THR A 189 10.54 -18.91 -12.73
C THR A 189 9.27 -19.69 -12.42
N GLY A 190 8.49 -19.27 -11.43
CA GLY A 190 7.40 -20.04 -10.84
C GLY A 190 7.85 -21.28 -10.06
N SER A 191 9.14 -21.39 -9.75
CA SER A 191 9.78 -22.55 -9.13
C SER A 191 10.55 -22.19 -7.86
N LEU A 192 10.59 -23.12 -6.91
CA LEU A 192 11.32 -23.02 -5.65
C LEU A 192 12.19 -24.28 -5.50
N ASP A 193 13.44 -24.10 -5.09
CA ASP A 193 14.27 -25.22 -4.63
C ASP A 193 13.80 -25.68 -3.23
N GLU A 194 13.20 -26.87 -3.18
CA GLU A 194 12.66 -27.48 -1.96
C GLU A 194 13.78 -28.04 -1.04
N GLY A 195 15.01 -28.18 -1.53
CA GLY A 195 16.17 -28.67 -0.77
C GLY A 195 16.85 -27.61 0.10
N ARG A 196 16.39 -26.35 0.04
CA ARG A 196 17.00 -25.21 0.72
C ARG A 196 16.92 -25.30 2.25
N GLY A 197 18.03 -24.96 2.92
CA GLY A 197 18.08 -24.89 4.39
C GLY A 197 17.39 -23.66 4.99
N ASP A 198 17.05 -22.64 4.19
CA ASP A 198 16.53 -21.33 4.63
C ASP A 198 15.04 -21.10 4.28
N LEU A 199 14.28 -22.16 4.03
CA LEU A 199 12.87 -22.09 3.64
C LEU A 199 12.02 -21.25 4.61
N MET A 200 12.28 -21.29 5.92
CA MET A 200 11.58 -20.47 6.91
C MET A 200 11.81 -18.97 6.69
N GLN A 201 13.03 -18.57 6.32
CA GLN A 201 13.38 -17.19 6.00
C GLN A 201 12.74 -16.79 4.65
N VAL A 202 12.72 -17.68 3.66
CA VAL A 202 12.02 -17.46 2.39
C VAL A 202 10.52 -17.25 2.61
N ALA A 203 9.86 -18.07 3.44
CA ALA A 203 8.46 -17.90 3.82
C ALA A 203 8.21 -16.56 4.55
N THR A 204 9.12 -16.17 5.45
CA THR A 204 9.04 -14.89 6.17
C THR A 204 9.07 -13.71 5.19
N ILE A 205 10.03 -13.70 4.24
CA ILE A 205 10.11 -12.63 3.24
C ILE A 205 8.94 -12.68 2.25
N ALA A 206 8.50 -13.87 1.83
CA ALA A 206 7.31 -14.03 1.00
C ALA A 206 6.04 -13.48 1.68
N GLU A 207 5.92 -13.59 3.00
CA GLU A 207 4.85 -12.94 3.76
C GLU A 207 5.00 -11.41 3.81
N LEU A 208 6.20 -10.89 4.09
CA LEU A 208 6.48 -9.43 4.14
C LEU A 208 6.21 -8.72 2.80
N LEU A 209 6.38 -9.44 1.68
CA LEU A 209 6.18 -8.98 0.31
C LEU A 209 4.82 -9.41 -0.28
N GLU A 210 3.97 -10.08 0.50
CA GLU A 210 2.64 -10.56 0.09
C GLU A 210 2.66 -11.47 -1.17
N VAL A 211 3.74 -12.26 -1.33
CA VAL A 211 3.87 -13.28 -2.40
C VAL A 211 3.17 -14.56 -1.95
N PHE A 212 1.83 -14.53 -1.96
CA PHE A 212 0.98 -15.58 -1.40
C PHE A 212 1.25 -16.97 -1.99
N ASP A 213 1.45 -17.08 -3.31
CA ASP A 213 1.72 -18.35 -3.98
C ASP A 213 2.99 -19.04 -3.46
N LEU A 214 4.07 -18.27 -3.27
CA LEU A 214 5.31 -18.77 -2.69
C LEU A 214 5.14 -19.14 -1.22
N ARG A 215 4.41 -18.33 -0.45
CA ARG A 215 4.13 -18.63 0.97
C ARG A 215 3.37 -19.96 1.11
N MET A 216 2.40 -20.23 0.22
CA MET A 216 1.70 -21.52 0.15
C MET A 216 2.65 -22.65 -0.29
N MET A 217 3.48 -22.42 -1.31
CA MET A 217 4.45 -23.40 -1.81
C MET A 217 5.44 -23.83 -0.72
N VAL A 218 6.01 -22.88 0.05
CA VAL A 218 6.90 -23.21 1.18
C VAL A 218 6.15 -23.95 2.29
N ALA A 219 4.93 -23.56 2.63
CA ALA A 219 4.12 -24.26 3.62
C ALA A 219 3.90 -25.74 3.23
N ASN A 220 3.58 -26.01 1.97
CA ASN A 220 3.45 -27.38 1.46
C ASN A 220 4.76 -28.17 1.59
N VAL A 221 5.91 -27.59 1.28
CA VAL A 221 7.22 -28.27 1.46
C VAL A 221 7.45 -28.63 2.92
N LEU A 222 7.24 -27.69 3.84
CA LEU A 222 7.41 -27.91 5.28
C LEU A 222 6.45 -28.97 5.85
N ASN A 223 5.22 -29.03 5.32
CA ASN A 223 4.22 -30.05 5.68
C ASN A 223 4.43 -31.42 5.04
N ARG A 224 5.39 -31.56 4.10
CA ARG A 224 5.59 -32.75 3.23
C ARG A 224 4.45 -33.00 2.23
N GLU A 225 3.80 -31.92 1.81
CA GLU A 225 2.69 -31.90 0.86
C GLU A 225 3.10 -31.30 -0.50
N SER A 226 4.40 -31.29 -0.83
CA SER A 226 4.92 -30.60 -2.02
C SER A 226 4.39 -31.14 -3.37
N PHE A 227 3.71 -32.28 -3.39
CA PHE A 227 2.93 -32.73 -4.54
C PHE A 227 1.88 -31.68 -4.99
N MET A 228 1.32 -30.89 -4.05
CA MET A 228 0.39 -29.80 -4.34
C MET A 228 1.05 -28.61 -5.06
N ASN A 229 2.38 -28.46 -4.99
CA ASN A 229 3.11 -27.37 -5.63
C ASN A 229 2.96 -27.40 -7.15
N GLN A 230 2.66 -28.55 -7.75
CA GLN A 230 2.36 -28.66 -9.18
C GLN A 230 1.16 -27.80 -9.60
N GLU A 231 0.14 -27.67 -8.77
CA GLU A 231 -1.05 -26.86 -9.08
C GLU A 231 -0.75 -25.37 -8.94
N ILE A 232 0.00 -24.99 -7.89
CA ILE A 232 0.50 -23.62 -7.69
C ILE A 232 1.38 -23.19 -8.87
N THR A 233 2.35 -24.02 -9.28
CA THR A 233 3.23 -23.74 -10.43
C THR A 233 2.45 -23.64 -11.74
N LYS A 234 1.44 -24.49 -11.97
CA LYS A 234 0.55 -24.36 -13.15
C LYS A 234 -0.22 -23.04 -13.12
N ALA A 235 -0.86 -22.71 -12.00
CA ALA A 235 -1.65 -21.48 -11.84
C ALA A 235 -0.81 -20.20 -11.95
N PHE A 236 0.46 -20.24 -11.52
CA PHE A 236 1.44 -19.17 -11.71
C PHE A 236 1.72 -18.94 -13.21
N HIS A 237 2.07 -20.00 -13.94
CA HIS A 237 2.39 -19.91 -15.37
C HIS A 237 1.19 -19.52 -16.22
N VAL A 238 -0.02 -20.00 -15.88
CA VAL A 238 -1.27 -19.59 -16.55
C VAL A 238 -1.53 -18.10 -16.36
N ARG A 239 -1.39 -17.56 -15.13
CA ARG A 239 -1.56 -16.11 -14.90
C ARG A 239 -0.56 -15.26 -15.68
N ARG A 240 0.71 -15.68 -15.76
CA ARG A 240 1.75 -14.93 -16.47
C ARG A 240 1.64 -14.96 -18.00
N ALA A 241 0.80 -15.83 -18.55
CA ALA A 241 0.59 -15.98 -19.99
C ALA A 241 -0.63 -15.19 -20.53
N ASN A 242 -1.38 -14.53 -19.64
CA ASN A 242 -2.56 -13.71 -19.95
C ASN A 242 -2.33 -12.24 -19.59
#